data_AF-A0A965XRR5-F1
#
_entry.id   AF-A0A965XRR5-F1
#
_cell.length_a   1.000
_cell.length_b   1.000
_cell.length_c   1.000
_cell.angle_alpha   90.00
_cell.angle_beta   90.00
_cell.angle_gamma   90.00
#
_symmetry.space_group_name_H-M   'P 1'
#
loop_
_entity.id
_entity.type
_entity.pdbx_description
1 polymer ?
#
loop_
_entity_poly.entity_id
_entity_poly.type
_entity_poly.pdbx_seq_one_letter_code
_entity_poly.pdbx_strand_id
1 'polypeptide(L)'
;NRETSAHPLEVYRFLRDEGVRFIQFIPIVERELGPRGKGLGLSLAAPEDETQAVTPWSVEPGAYGRFLADIFGEWVRNDVGRVFVMNFEWALGAWAGAGPGVCHLAPTCGRNLILEHTGDVYSCDHFMYPDYRLGNILKDNLADMVDSVAQTGFGQAKEGALPAKCRACEYLFACRGGCPKHRFGRTPDGERGLNYLCPGYRVFYQTVAPAMERMVDFLRRGLSVAKVMEEKDVVRAVDRLDDV
;
A
#
# COMPACT_ATOMS: atom_id res chain seq x y z
N ASN A 1 15.77 -2.07 -1.19
CA ASN A 1 14.59 -1.36 -0.66
C ASN A 1 14.98 -0.48 0.53
N ARG A 2 15.63 -1.01 1.57
CA ARG A 2 16.25 -0.17 2.63
C ARG A 2 17.20 0.90 2.07
N GLU A 3 18.16 0.49 1.23
CA GLU A 3 19.08 1.42 0.56
C GLU A 3 18.34 2.41 -0.34
N THR A 4 17.49 1.91 -1.25
CA THR A 4 16.67 2.73 -2.14
C THR A 4 15.86 3.80 -1.41
N SER A 5 15.33 3.49 -0.22
CA SER A 5 14.52 4.42 0.57
C SER A 5 15.28 5.64 1.08
N ALA A 6 16.62 5.60 1.10
CA ALA A 6 17.47 6.72 1.47
C ALA A 6 17.71 7.71 0.30
N HIS A 7 17.31 7.35 -0.92
CA HIS A 7 17.58 8.13 -2.14
C HIS A 7 16.28 8.44 -2.94
N PRO A 8 15.22 8.99 -2.32
CA PRO A 8 13.93 9.19 -2.97
C PRO A 8 13.99 10.03 -4.24
N LEU A 9 14.60 11.21 -4.16
CA LEU A 9 14.65 12.14 -5.28
C LEU A 9 15.58 11.65 -6.40
N GLU A 10 16.68 10.96 -6.08
CA GLU A 10 17.54 10.36 -7.10
C GLU A 10 16.79 9.33 -7.93
N VAL A 11 16.05 8.43 -7.27
CA VAL A 11 15.23 7.40 -7.94
C VAL A 11 14.12 8.03 -8.77
N TYR A 12 13.38 8.98 -8.19
CA TYR A 12 12.27 9.62 -8.89
C TYR A 12 12.73 10.42 -10.10
N ARG A 13 13.77 11.26 -9.94
CA ARG A 13 14.31 12.08 -11.03
C ARG A 13 14.86 11.22 -12.15
N PHE A 14 15.59 10.15 -11.84
CA PHE A 14 16.07 9.22 -12.85
C PHE A 14 14.91 8.66 -13.69
N LEU A 15 13.86 8.12 -13.06
CA LEU A 15 12.72 7.57 -13.78
C LEU A 15 12.01 8.64 -14.63
N ARG A 16 11.76 9.81 -14.06
CA ARG A 16 11.11 10.93 -14.76
C ARG A 16 11.94 11.38 -15.97
N ASP A 17 13.24 11.56 -15.79
CA ASP A 17 14.13 12.13 -16.80
C ASP A 17 14.38 11.13 -17.95
N GLU A 18 14.30 9.82 -17.69
CA GLU A 18 14.23 8.76 -18.71
C GLU A 18 12.86 8.68 -19.41
N GLY A 19 11.93 9.59 -19.10
CA GLY A 19 10.63 9.69 -19.75
C GLY A 19 9.57 8.73 -19.21
N VAL A 20 9.80 8.08 -18.06
CA VAL A 20 8.79 7.24 -17.42
C VAL A 20 7.68 8.13 -16.85
N ARG A 21 6.46 7.92 -17.35
CA ARG A 21 5.29 8.74 -16.97
C ARG A 21 4.35 8.07 -15.97
N PHE A 22 4.41 6.75 -15.79
CA PHE A 22 3.57 6.02 -14.84
C PHE A 22 4.49 5.25 -13.90
N ILE A 23 4.52 5.66 -12.65
CA ILE A 23 5.49 5.17 -11.66
C ILE A 23 4.72 4.63 -10.46
N GLN A 24 5.10 3.45 -9.98
CA GLN A 24 4.56 2.88 -8.76
C GLN A 24 5.71 2.45 -7.85
N PHE A 25 5.70 2.94 -6.63
CA PHE A 25 6.66 2.53 -5.61
C PHE A 25 6.03 1.48 -4.71
N ILE A 26 6.61 0.28 -4.73
CA ILE A 26 6.13 -0.88 -3.96
C ILE A 26 7.13 -1.17 -2.84
N PRO A 27 6.71 -1.18 -1.57
CA PRO A 27 7.60 -1.47 -0.46
C PRO A 27 7.89 -2.97 -0.39
N ILE A 28 9.17 -3.32 -0.25
CA ILE A 28 9.57 -4.70 0.08
C ILE A 28 9.64 -4.84 1.60
N VAL A 29 8.79 -5.71 2.14
CA VAL A 29 8.76 -6.07 3.57
C VAL A 29 8.67 -7.59 3.66
N GLU A 30 9.83 -8.21 3.91
CA GLU A 30 9.97 -9.64 4.14
C GLU A 30 10.36 -9.93 5.58
N ARG A 31 9.75 -10.97 6.14
CA ARG A 31 9.97 -11.41 7.52
C ARG A 31 11.02 -12.52 7.58
N GLU A 32 11.82 -12.50 8.63
CA GLU A 32 12.79 -13.56 8.90
C GLU A 32 12.09 -14.91 9.07
N LEU A 33 12.78 -16.00 8.73
CA LEU A 33 12.22 -17.36 8.74
C LEU A 33 11.59 -17.72 10.10
N GLY A 34 10.29 -18.04 10.08
CA GLY A 34 9.56 -18.56 11.24
C GLY A 34 9.43 -20.09 11.24
N PRO A 35 8.92 -20.69 12.33
CA PRO A 35 8.74 -22.14 12.44
C PRO A 35 7.86 -22.75 11.33
N ARG A 36 6.77 -22.08 10.93
CA ARG A 36 5.88 -22.57 9.87
C ARG A 36 6.57 -22.47 8.51
N GLY A 37 7.20 -21.34 8.21
CA GLY A 37 8.01 -21.19 7.01
C GLY A 37 9.07 -22.29 6.89
N LYS A 38 9.77 -22.60 7.99
CA LYS A 38 10.76 -23.68 8.03
C LYS A 38 10.12 -25.05 7.77
N GLY A 39 8.96 -25.32 8.38
CA GLY A 39 8.22 -26.57 8.17
C GLY A 39 7.75 -26.77 6.73
N LEU A 40 7.53 -25.68 5.99
CA LEU A 40 7.18 -25.67 4.57
C LEU A 40 8.41 -25.64 3.64
N GLY A 41 9.63 -25.67 4.18
CA GLY A 41 10.86 -25.58 3.38
C GLY A 41 11.12 -24.21 2.77
N LEU A 42 10.53 -23.14 3.31
CA LEU A 42 10.70 -21.77 2.84
C LEU A 42 11.96 -21.12 3.44
N SER A 43 12.43 -20.06 2.79
CA SER A 43 13.50 -19.19 3.28
C SER A 43 13.02 -17.98 4.10
N LEU A 44 11.71 -17.73 4.10
CA LEU A 44 11.06 -16.58 4.75
C LEU A 44 9.86 -17.06 5.58
N ALA A 45 9.32 -16.16 6.41
CA ALA A 45 8.14 -16.46 7.21
C ALA A 45 6.89 -16.73 6.35
N ALA A 46 6.11 -17.74 6.72
CA ALA A 46 4.75 -17.93 6.22
C ALA A 46 3.79 -16.89 6.85
N PRO A 47 2.59 -16.64 6.30
CA PRO A 47 1.67 -15.61 6.81
C PRO A 47 1.33 -15.75 8.29
N GLU A 48 1.18 -16.98 8.78
CA GLU A 48 0.77 -17.33 10.14
C GLU A 48 1.93 -17.34 11.15
N ASP A 49 3.18 -17.21 10.68
CA ASP A 49 4.31 -17.06 11.58
C ASP A 49 4.18 -15.78 12.42
N GLU A 50 4.48 -15.88 13.71
CA GLU A 50 4.34 -14.74 14.65
C GLU A 50 5.56 -13.82 14.68
N THR A 51 6.62 -14.16 13.97
CA THR A 51 7.82 -13.33 13.89
C THR A 51 7.48 -11.94 13.36
N GLN A 52 8.04 -10.93 14.03
CA GLN A 52 7.97 -9.52 13.62
C GLN A 52 9.31 -9.03 13.07
N ALA A 53 10.37 -9.84 13.19
CA ALA A 53 11.68 -9.51 12.66
C ALA A 53 11.61 -9.53 11.13
N VAL A 54 12.17 -8.49 10.52
CA VAL A 54 12.21 -8.34 9.07
C VAL A 54 13.64 -8.53 8.57
N THR A 55 13.76 -9.00 7.34
CA THR A 55 15.06 -9.18 6.68
C THR A 55 15.80 -7.85 6.51
N PRO A 56 17.14 -7.85 6.40
CA PRO A 56 17.92 -6.62 6.29
C PRO A 56 17.58 -5.73 5.10
N TRP A 57 17.10 -6.30 3.99
CA TRP A 57 16.73 -5.54 2.78
C TRP A 57 15.32 -4.93 2.82
N SER A 58 14.49 -5.36 3.79
CA SER A 58 13.16 -4.79 4.04
C SER A 58 13.25 -3.31 4.35
N VAL A 59 12.34 -2.52 3.79
CA VAL A 59 12.25 -1.08 4.06
C VAL A 59 11.77 -0.83 5.49
N GLU A 60 12.36 0.15 6.16
CA GLU A 60 11.88 0.58 7.48
C GLU A 60 10.59 1.40 7.37
N PRO A 61 9.67 1.32 8.35
CA PRO A 61 8.36 1.96 8.25
C PRO A 61 8.45 3.47 8.02
N GLY A 62 9.25 4.16 8.83
CA GLY A 62 9.44 5.60 8.72
C GLY A 62 10.16 6.01 7.44
N ALA A 63 11.11 5.19 6.98
CA ALA A 63 11.86 5.47 5.75
C ALA A 63 10.96 5.41 4.51
N TYR A 64 10.04 4.44 4.44
CA TYR A 64 9.08 4.36 3.34
C TYR A 64 8.12 5.55 3.30
N GLY A 65 7.64 6.01 4.47
CA GLY A 65 6.78 7.19 4.57
C GLY A 65 7.47 8.45 4.07
N ARG A 66 8.70 8.71 4.54
CA ARG A 66 9.53 9.83 4.08
C ARG A 66 9.85 9.73 2.60
N PHE A 67 10.23 8.55 2.12
CA PHE A 67 10.49 8.33 0.69
C PHE A 67 9.33 8.78 -0.19
N LEU A 68 8.08 8.44 0.17
CA LEU A 68 6.90 8.89 -0.57
C LEU A 68 6.63 10.39 -0.39
N ALA A 69 6.85 10.93 0.81
CA ALA A 69 6.66 12.34 1.13
C ALA A 69 7.62 13.25 0.35
N ASP A 70 8.91 12.91 0.32
CA ASP A 70 9.95 13.67 -0.39
C ASP A 70 9.65 13.72 -1.91
N ILE A 71 9.30 12.57 -2.49
CA ILE A 71 8.90 12.49 -3.90
C ILE A 71 7.62 13.29 -4.14
N PHE A 72 6.66 13.24 -3.22
CA PHE A 72 5.43 14.02 -3.34
C PHE A 72 5.73 15.51 -3.37
N GLY A 73 6.62 15.99 -2.51
CA GLY A 73 7.03 17.40 -2.49
C GLY A 73 7.61 17.85 -3.81
N GLU A 74 8.48 17.06 -4.45
CA GLU A 74 8.98 17.42 -5.78
C GLU A 74 7.89 17.34 -6.86
N TRP A 75 7.13 16.24 -6.87
CA TRP A 75 6.11 15.98 -7.88
C TRP A 75 4.99 17.02 -7.88
N VAL A 76 4.47 17.39 -6.70
CA VAL A 76 3.32 18.30 -6.56
C VAL A 76 3.63 19.72 -7.06
N ARG A 77 4.92 20.07 -7.19
CA ARG A 77 5.39 21.37 -7.68
C ARG A 77 5.62 21.42 -9.17
N ASN A 78 5.94 20.28 -9.78
CA ASN A 78 6.56 20.26 -11.11
C ASN A 78 5.82 19.38 -12.13
N ASP A 79 5.15 18.33 -11.66
CA ASP A 79 4.85 17.17 -12.50
C ASP A 79 3.36 16.76 -12.50
N VAL A 80 2.49 17.47 -11.76
CA VAL A 80 1.05 17.16 -11.69
C VAL A 80 0.42 17.25 -13.09
N GLY A 81 -0.20 16.15 -13.52
CA GLY A 81 -0.81 16.02 -14.85
C GLY A 81 0.16 15.65 -15.97
N ARG A 82 1.45 15.44 -15.66
CA ARG A 82 2.50 15.02 -16.61
C ARG A 82 3.11 13.67 -16.26
N VAL A 83 3.40 13.45 -14.99
CA VAL A 83 3.87 12.19 -14.40
C VAL A 83 2.82 11.70 -13.41
N PHE A 84 2.48 10.42 -13.47
CA PHE A 84 1.47 9.77 -12.65
C PHE A 84 2.16 8.81 -11.70
N VAL A 85 2.38 9.27 -10.47
CA VAL A 85 2.89 8.40 -9.41
C VAL A 85 1.68 7.74 -8.76
N MET A 86 1.47 6.45 -9.02
CA MET A 86 0.25 5.73 -8.67
C MET A 86 -0.08 5.81 -7.17
N ASN A 87 0.93 5.86 -6.31
CA ASN A 87 0.76 6.07 -4.87
C ASN A 87 -0.03 7.37 -4.55
N PHE A 88 0.20 8.44 -5.32
CA PHE A 88 -0.47 9.73 -5.17
C PHE A 88 -1.82 9.74 -5.88
N GLU A 89 -1.92 9.11 -7.04
CA GLU A 89 -3.19 8.96 -7.77
C GLU A 89 -4.23 8.19 -6.92
N TRP A 90 -3.81 7.13 -6.23
CA TRP A 90 -4.70 6.41 -5.32
C TRP A 90 -5.09 7.22 -4.09
N ALA A 91 -4.19 8.05 -3.57
CA ALA A 91 -4.52 8.97 -2.49
C ALA A 91 -5.55 10.01 -2.96
N LEU A 92 -5.34 10.63 -4.12
CA LEU A 92 -6.31 11.56 -4.70
C LEU A 92 -7.67 10.90 -4.94
N GLY A 93 -7.70 9.67 -5.47
CA GLY A 93 -8.93 8.89 -5.65
C GLY A 93 -9.67 8.64 -4.35
N ALA A 94 -8.96 8.35 -3.26
CA ALA A 94 -9.56 8.21 -1.93
C ALA A 94 -10.17 9.52 -1.40
N TRP A 95 -9.46 10.65 -1.53
CA TRP A 95 -9.96 11.97 -1.15
C TRP A 95 -11.15 12.43 -2.01
N ALA A 96 -11.16 12.07 -3.29
CA ALA A 96 -12.24 12.38 -4.21
C ALA A 96 -13.48 11.49 -4.04
N GLY A 97 -13.38 10.42 -3.24
CA GLY A 97 -14.45 9.43 -3.09
C GLY A 97 -14.64 8.52 -4.30
N ALA A 98 -13.67 8.46 -5.21
CA ALA A 98 -13.71 7.63 -6.43
C ALA A 98 -13.50 6.13 -6.15
N GLY A 99 -13.19 5.78 -4.90
CA GLY A 99 -12.89 4.41 -4.49
C GLY A 99 -11.41 4.04 -4.63
N PRO A 100 -11.04 2.82 -4.22
CA PRO A 100 -9.65 2.38 -4.19
C PRO A 100 -9.16 2.00 -5.60
N GLY A 101 -8.05 2.60 -6.04
CA GLY A 101 -7.38 2.20 -7.30
C GLY A 101 -6.55 0.92 -7.18
N VAL A 102 -6.47 0.30 -6.00
CA VAL A 102 -5.64 -0.89 -5.72
C VAL A 102 -6.19 -1.70 -4.53
N CYS A 103 -6.02 -3.02 -4.57
CA CYS A 103 -6.62 -3.95 -3.59
C CYS A 103 -6.20 -3.68 -2.14
N HIS A 104 -4.96 -3.23 -1.90
CA HIS A 104 -4.46 -3.02 -0.54
C HIS A 104 -5.03 -1.74 0.11
N LEU A 105 -5.65 -0.85 -0.66
CA LEU A 105 -6.36 0.35 -0.17
C LEU A 105 -7.89 0.20 -0.23
N ALA A 106 -8.41 -0.95 -0.68
CA ALA A 106 -9.84 -1.25 -0.66
C ALA A 106 -10.34 -1.71 0.73
N PRO A 107 -11.64 -1.67 1.07
CA PRO A 107 -12.12 -2.25 2.32
C PRO A 107 -11.86 -3.77 2.39
N THR A 108 -12.16 -4.48 1.29
CA THR A 108 -11.97 -5.94 1.15
C THR A 108 -10.93 -6.28 0.07
N CYS A 109 -10.40 -7.50 0.10
CA CYS A 109 -9.56 -8.06 -0.97
C CYS A 109 -10.14 -9.38 -1.49
N GLY A 110 -9.32 -10.24 -2.12
CA GLY A 110 -9.75 -11.58 -2.56
C GLY A 110 -10.36 -11.64 -3.97
N ARG A 111 -10.23 -10.59 -4.78
CA ARG A 111 -10.64 -10.62 -6.21
C ARG A 111 -9.47 -10.65 -7.18
N ASN A 112 -8.24 -10.51 -6.69
CA ASN A 112 -7.00 -10.60 -7.47
C ASN A 112 -6.34 -11.96 -7.24
N LEU A 113 -7.00 -13.02 -7.70
CA LEU A 113 -6.48 -14.39 -7.60
C LEU A 113 -5.22 -14.52 -8.45
N ILE A 114 -4.35 -15.46 -8.07
CA ILE A 114 -3.15 -15.79 -8.83
C ILE A 114 -3.26 -17.22 -9.36
N LEU A 115 -2.88 -17.40 -10.63
CA LEU A 115 -2.83 -18.68 -11.32
C LEU A 115 -1.37 -19.06 -11.51
N GLU A 116 -0.99 -20.21 -10.97
CA GLU A 116 0.32 -20.79 -11.20
C GLU A 116 0.38 -21.57 -12.50
N HIS A 117 1.60 -21.79 -13.01
CA HIS A 117 1.83 -22.53 -14.25
C HIS A 117 1.33 -23.99 -14.21
N THR A 118 1.12 -24.56 -13.01
CA THR A 118 0.53 -25.89 -12.79
C THR A 118 -1.00 -25.92 -12.98
N GLY A 119 -1.62 -24.75 -13.17
CA GLY A 119 -3.07 -24.58 -13.16
C GLY A 119 -3.64 -24.29 -11.77
N ASP A 120 -2.84 -24.37 -10.69
CA ASP A 120 -3.32 -24.11 -9.33
C ASP A 120 -3.67 -22.63 -9.13
N VAL A 121 -4.80 -22.38 -8.48
CA VAL A 121 -5.32 -21.03 -8.21
C VAL A 121 -5.26 -20.75 -6.71
N TYR A 122 -4.74 -19.58 -6.34
CA TYR A 122 -4.60 -19.12 -4.95
C TYR A 122 -5.28 -17.77 -4.72
N SER A 123 -5.53 -17.45 -3.45
CA SER A 123 -6.26 -16.23 -3.05
C SER A 123 -5.65 -14.92 -3.55
N CYS A 124 -4.32 -14.78 -3.54
CA CYS A 124 -3.56 -13.73 -4.24
C CYS A 124 -2.05 -14.06 -4.28
N ASP A 125 -1.25 -13.27 -4.99
CA ASP A 125 0.22 -13.38 -5.12
C ASP A 125 0.98 -13.38 -3.79
N HIS A 126 0.48 -12.68 -2.77
CA HIS A 126 1.06 -12.67 -1.42
C HIS A 126 0.67 -13.87 -0.55
N PHE A 127 -0.30 -14.67 -0.98
CA PHE A 127 -0.87 -15.79 -0.23
C PHE A 127 -0.85 -17.06 -1.08
N MET A 128 0.31 -17.37 -1.67
CA MET A 128 0.55 -18.57 -2.48
C MET A 128 1.02 -19.75 -1.61
N TYR A 129 0.27 -20.06 -0.56
CA TYR A 129 0.57 -21.15 0.37
C TYR A 129 -0.54 -22.20 0.34
N PRO A 130 -0.27 -23.45 0.77
CA PRO A 130 -1.25 -24.53 0.70
C PRO A 130 -2.61 -24.19 1.30
N ASP A 131 -2.66 -23.42 2.41
CA ASP A 131 -3.91 -23.04 3.09
C ASP A 131 -4.78 -22.06 2.29
N TYR A 132 -4.22 -21.44 1.25
CA TYR A 132 -4.87 -20.42 0.41
C TYR A 132 -5.08 -20.91 -1.03
N ARG A 133 -4.84 -22.21 -1.30
CA ARG A 133 -5.14 -22.83 -2.59
C ARG A 133 -6.65 -23.05 -2.72
N LEU A 134 -7.24 -22.49 -3.76
CA LEU A 134 -8.67 -22.55 -4.03
C LEU A 134 -9.06 -23.76 -4.90
N GLY A 135 -8.17 -24.19 -5.79
CA GLY A 135 -8.42 -25.29 -6.73
C GLY A 135 -7.43 -25.29 -7.88
N ASN A 136 -7.78 -25.93 -8.98
CA ASN A 136 -7.00 -25.97 -10.22
C ASN A 136 -7.89 -25.65 -11.42
N ILE A 137 -7.51 -24.66 -12.22
CA ILE A 137 -8.30 -24.14 -13.35
C ILE A 137 -8.60 -25.17 -14.43
N LEU A 138 -7.81 -26.26 -14.50
CA LEU A 138 -7.99 -27.32 -15.49
C LEU A 138 -9.08 -28.33 -15.09
N LYS A 139 -9.54 -28.28 -13.83
CA LYS A 139 -10.45 -29.26 -13.24
C LYS A 139 -11.68 -28.63 -12.60
N ASP A 140 -11.51 -27.44 -12.03
CA ASP A 140 -12.51 -26.76 -11.21
C ASP A 140 -13.06 -25.52 -11.93
N ASN A 141 -14.28 -25.09 -11.55
CA ASN A 141 -14.88 -23.88 -12.09
C ASN A 141 -14.31 -22.62 -11.40
N LEU A 142 -13.84 -21.65 -12.18
CA LEU A 142 -13.25 -20.43 -11.63
C LEU A 142 -14.24 -19.57 -10.85
N ALA A 143 -15.49 -19.45 -11.30
CA ALA A 143 -16.49 -18.65 -10.59
C ALA A 143 -16.76 -19.25 -9.21
N ASP A 144 -16.87 -20.58 -9.11
CA ASP A 144 -17.05 -21.27 -7.84
C ASP A 144 -15.85 -21.07 -6.89
N MET A 145 -14.62 -21.08 -7.41
CA MET A 145 -13.42 -20.78 -6.63
C MET A 145 -13.44 -19.33 -6.10
N VAL A 146 -13.78 -18.39 -6.98
CA VAL A 146 -13.80 -16.94 -6.71
C VAL A 146 -14.88 -16.57 -5.69
N ASP A 147 -16.04 -17.20 -5.75
CA ASP A 147 -17.19 -16.93 -4.88
C ASP A 147 -17.31 -17.95 -3.72
N SER A 148 -16.30 -18.80 -3.53
CA SER A 148 -16.25 -19.77 -2.44
C SER A 148 -16.28 -19.10 -1.05
N VAL A 149 -16.80 -19.82 -0.05
CA VAL A 149 -16.81 -19.36 1.34
C VAL A 149 -15.39 -19.04 1.84
N ALA A 150 -14.40 -19.85 1.46
CA ALA A 150 -12.99 -19.62 1.81
C ALA A 150 -12.49 -18.29 1.22
N GLN A 151 -12.71 -18.04 -0.08
CA GLN A 151 -12.20 -16.84 -0.76
C GLN A 151 -12.91 -15.55 -0.32
N THR A 152 -14.22 -15.61 -0.15
CA THR A 152 -15.01 -14.50 0.39
C THR A 152 -14.60 -14.18 1.83
N GLY A 153 -14.40 -15.20 2.68
CA GLY A 153 -13.89 -15.05 4.04
C GLY A 153 -12.50 -14.42 4.10
N PHE A 154 -11.57 -14.86 3.25
CA PHE A 154 -10.25 -14.24 3.07
C PHE A 154 -10.37 -12.75 2.75
N GLY A 155 -11.23 -12.40 1.80
CA GLY A 155 -11.46 -11.01 1.38
C GLY A 155 -12.07 -10.13 2.47
N GLN A 156 -13.06 -10.65 3.20
CA GLN A 156 -13.75 -9.95 4.30
C GLN A 156 -12.88 -9.78 5.54
N ALA A 157 -11.97 -10.73 5.80
CA ALA A 157 -11.04 -10.65 6.92
C ALA A 157 -10.18 -9.39 6.89
N LYS A 158 -9.94 -8.80 5.71
CA LYS A 158 -9.21 -7.54 5.58
C LYS A 158 -9.87 -6.40 6.38
N GLU A 159 -11.17 -6.20 6.27
CA GLU A 159 -11.86 -5.16 7.04
C GLU A 159 -12.10 -5.64 8.48
N GLY A 160 -12.57 -6.89 8.63
CA GLY A 160 -12.96 -7.46 9.93
C GLY A 160 -11.82 -7.57 10.94
N ALA A 161 -10.58 -7.79 10.48
CA ALA A 161 -9.40 -7.94 11.33
C ALA A 161 -8.62 -6.64 11.56
N LEU A 162 -9.17 -5.47 11.21
CA LEU A 162 -8.52 -4.19 11.55
C LEU A 162 -8.45 -4.04 13.08
N PRO A 163 -7.34 -3.53 13.65
CA PRO A 163 -7.31 -3.22 15.07
C PRO A 163 -8.16 -1.97 15.39
N ALA A 164 -8.54 -1.79 16.66
CA ALA A 164 -9.28 -0.63 17.15
C ALA A 164 -8.58 0.70 16.80
N LYS A 165 -7.26 0.75 16.90
CA LYS A 165 -6.45 1.90 16.46
C LYS A 165 -6.68 2.27 14.99
N CYS A 166 -6.81 1.29 14.10
CA CYS A 166 -7.07 1.55 12.68
C CYS A 166 -8.51 2.02 12.46
N ARG A 167 -9.48 1.40 13.15
CA ARG A 167 -10.90 1.78 13.09
C ARG A 167 -11.15 3.24 13.52
N ALA A 168 -10.36 3.73 14.48
CA ALA A 168 -10.43 5.11 14.97
C ALA A 168 -9.52 6.10 14.20
N CYS A 169 -8.77 5.65 13.18
CA CYS A 169 -7.79 6.49 12.49
C CYS A 169 -8.47 7.39 11.45
N GLU A 170 -8.12 8.69 11.46
CA GLU A 170 -8.60 9.69 10.50
C GLU A 170 -8.30 9.32 9.03
N TYR A 171 -7.21 8.60 8.77
CA TYR A 171 -6.82 8.17 7.42
C TYR A 171 -7.36 6.79 7.02
N LEU A 172 -8.27 6.18 7.80
CA LEU A 172 -8.81 4.86 7.48
C LEU A 172 -9.45 4.83 6.08
N PHE A 173 -10.12 5.91 5.68
CA PHE A 173 -10.80 6.00 4.38
C PHE A 173 -9.84 5.78 3.19
N ALA A 174 -8.58 6.21 3.32
CA ALA A 174 -7.54 6.07 2.30
C ALA A 174 -6.63 4.85 2.53
N CYS A 175 -6.26 4.57 3.79
CA CYS A 175 -5.30 3.53 4.13
C CYS A 175 -5.91 2.12 4.16
N ARG A 176 -7.13 1.98 4.70
CA ARG A 176 -7.82 0.69 4.93
C ARG A 176 -6.94 -0.39 5.60
N GLY A 177 -5.99 0.03 6.43
CA GLY A 177 -5.00 -0.84 7.10
C GLY A 177 -3.98 -1.50 6.17
N GLY A 178 -3.90 -1.10 4.91
CA GLY A 178 -2.98 -1.66 3.91
C GLY A 178 -3.19 -3.15 3.64
N CYS A 179 -2.19 -3.78 3.02
CA CYS A 179 -2.21 -5.21 2.68
C CYS A 179 -2.14 -6.09 3.94
N PRO A 180 -2.99 -7.14 4.08
CA PRO A 180 -2.91 -8.11 5.16
C PRO A 180 -1.53 -8.77 5.33
N LYS A 181 -0.76 -8.98 4.25
CA LYS A 181 0.63 -9.52 4.32
C LYS A 181 1.50 -8.75 5.31
N HIS A 182 1.31 -7.43 5.41
CA HIS A 182 2.13 -6.57 6.26
C HIS A 182 1.52 -6.33 7.66
N ARG A 183 0.43 -7.01 8.04
CA ARG A 183 -0.29 -6.81 9.31
C ARG A 183 0.20 -7.72 10.45
N PHE A 184 1.51 -7.87 10.55
CA PHE A 184 2.14 -8.67 11.60
C PHE A 184 2.57 -7.85 12.82
N GLY A 185 2.42 -6.52 12.77
CA GLY A 185 2.75 -5.62 13.88
C GLY A 185 1.69 -5.60 14.97
N ARG A 186 2.02 -4.89 16.06
CA ARG A 186 1.13 -4.65 17.20
C ARG A 186 0.86 -3.16 17.40
N THR A 187 -0.32 -2.84 17.89
CA THR A 187 -0.65 -1.49 18.37
C THR A 187 0.11 -1.17 19.67
N PRO A 188 0.19 0.11 20.08
CA PRO A 188 0.84 0.48 21.35
C PRO A 188 0.23 -0.20 22.59
N ASP A 189 -1.06 -0.51 22.55
CA ASP A 189 -1.81 -1.25 23.56
C ASP A 189 -1.74 -2.79 23.38
N GLY A 190 -1.00 -3.27 22.38
CA GLY A 190 -0.65 -4.68 22.21
C GLY A 190 -1.57 -5.50 21.28
N GLU A 191 -2.65 -4.91 20.76
CA GLU A 191 -3.56 -5.52 19.79
C GLU A 191 -2.79 -5.90 18.50
N ARG A 192 -3.02 -7.10 17.98
CA ARG A 192 -2.38 -7.58 16.74
C ARG A 192 -3.07 -7.00 15.50
N GLY A 193 -2.42 -7.13 14.35
CA GLY A 193 -3.01 -6.77 13.06
C GLY A 193 -2.67 -5.35 12.60
N LEU A 194 -1.77 -4.65 13.31
CA LEU A 194 -1.27 -3.37 12.85
C LEU A 194 -0.33 -3.58 11.66
N ASN A 195 -0.53 -2.80 10.61
CA ASN A 195 0.38 -2.80 9.47
C ASN A 195 1.78 -2.33 9.91
N TYR A 196 2.82 -3.09 9.60
CA TYR A 196 4.22 -2.74 9.88
C TYR A 196 4.57 -1.34 9.35
N LEU A 197 4.06 -0.96 8.19
CA LEU A 197 4.28 0.34 7.56
C LEU A 197 3.36 1.46 8.10
N CYS A 198 2.53 1.20 9.11
CA CYS A 198 1.57 2.17 9.65
C CYS A 198 2.19 3.53 10.01
N PRO A 199 3.36 3.62 10.69
CA PRO A 199 4.00 4.91 10.96
C PRO A 199 4.33 5.68 9.68
N GLY A 200 4.86 4.99 8.65
CA GLY A 200 5.19 5.60 7.36
C GLY A 200 3.97 6.08 6.60
N TYR A 201 2.90 5.28 6.56
CA TYR A 201 1.63 5.71 5.96
C TYR A 201 1.06 6.94 6.63
N ARG A 202 1.18 7.06 7.96
CA ARG A 202 0.71 8.25 8.68
C ARG A 202 1.47 9.50 8.24
N VAL A 203 2.81 9.44 8.18
CA VAL A 203 3.65 10.56 7.68
C VAL A 203 3.26 10.93 6.25
N PHE A 204 3.14 9.95 5.37
CA PHE A 204 2.75 10.17 3.98
C PHE A 204 1.37 10.86 3.87
N TYR A 205 0.34 10.32 4.54
CA TYR A 205 -1.00 10.90 4.45
C TYR A 205 -1.11 12.29 5.08
N GLN A 206 -0.39 12.54 6.18
CA GLN A 206 -0.29 13.89 6.76
C GLN A 206 0.34 14.88 5.77
N THR A 207 1.35 14.44 5.02
CA THR A 207 2.05 15.26 4.03
C THR A 207 1.17 15.60 2.83
N VAL A 208 0.45 14.62 2.28
CA VAL A 208 -0.33 14.86 1.06
C VAL A 208 -1.68 15.53 1.33
N ALA A 209 -2.24 15.42 2.54
CA ALA A 209 -3.61 15.85 2.83
C ALA A 209 -3.96 17.27 2.35
N PRO A 210 -3.16 18.32 2.62
CA PRO A 210 -3.51 19.68 2.18
C PRO A 210 -3.60 19.82 0.66
N ALA A 211 -2.70 19.16 -0.06
CA ALA A 211 -2.69 19.15 -1.52
C ALA A 211 -3.87 18.34 -2.08
N MET A 212 -4.18 17.18 -1.49
CA MET A 212 -5.31 16.36 -1.91
C MET A 212 -6.64 17.08 -1.72
N GLU A 213 -6.84 17.76 -0.60
CA GLU A 213 -8.03 18.59 -0.35
C GLU A 213 -8.17 19.70 -1.40
N ARG A 214 -7.06 20.37 -1.74
CA ARG A 214 -7.06 21.41 -2.77
C ARG A 214 -7.35 20.86 -4.17
N MET A 215 -6.72 19.75 -4.53
CA MET A 215 -6.97 19.07 -5.80
C MET A 215 -8.44 18.63 -5.93
N VAL A 216 -9.05 18.13 -4.85
CA VAL A 216 -10.48 17.79 -4.82
C VAL A 216 -11.37 19.01 -4.99
N ASP A 217 -11.03 20.17 -4.40
CA ASP A 217 -11.75 21.43 -4.68
C ASP A 217 -11.71 21.78 -6.17
N PHE A 218 -10.54 21.65 -6.82
CA PHE A 218 -10.42 21.87 -8.26
C PHE A 218 -11.30 20.91 -9.06
N LEU A 219 -11.28 19.60 -8.75
CA LEU A 219 -12.12 18.61 -9.41
C LEU A 219 -13.62 18.96 -9.28
N ARG A 220 -14.07 19.33 -8.08
CA ARG A 220 -15.47 19.72 -7.83
C ARG A 220 -15.90 20.96 -8.63
N ARG A 221 -14.95 21.82 -8.98
CA ARG A 221 -15.16 23.03 -9.78
C ARG A 221 -14.95 22.82 -11.28
N GLY A 222 -14.67 21.59 -11.72
CA GLY A 222 -14.35 21.28 -13.11
C GLY A 222 -13.01 21.84 -13.59
N LEU A 223 -12.10 22.12 -12.65
CA LEU A 223 -10.77 22.65 -12.93
C LEU A 223 -9.72 21.52 -12.96
N SER A 224 -8.64 21.74 -13.71
CA SER A 224 -7.48 20.85 -13.69
C SER A 224 -6.83 20.80 -12.30
N VAL A 225 -6.50 19.60 -11.83
CA VAL A 225 -5.73 19.40 -10.58
C VAL A 225 -4.31 19.95 -10.67
N ALA A 226 -3.77 20.13 -11.88
CA ALA A 226 -2.45 20.71 -12.12
C ALA A 226 -2.32 22.14 -11.56
N LYS A 227 -3.44 22.84 -11.34
CA LYS A 227 -3.45 24.19 -10.74
C LYS A 227 -2.88 24.21 -9.32
N VAL A 228 -2.76 23.07 -8.65
CA VAL A 228 -2.12 22.98 -7.33
C VAL A 228 -0.65 23.44 -7.37
N MET A 229 0.03 23.31 -8.51
CA MET A 229 1.42 23.76 -8.68
C MET A 229 1.56 25.29 -8.55
N GLU A 230 0.45 26.04 -8.73
CA GLU A 230 0.40 27.49 -8.62
C GLU A 230 0.08 27.97 -7.18
N GLU A 231 -0.36 27.06 -6.29
CA GLU A 231 -0.85 27.36 -4.94
C GLU A 231 0.29 27.38 -3.92
N LYS A 232 0.82 28.58 -3.63
CA LYS A 232 1.97 28.78 -2.71
C LYS A 232 1.74 28.24 -1.30
N ASP A 233 0.50 28.24 -0.81
CA ASP A 233 0.19 27.78 0.56
C ASP A 233 0.22 26.25 0.68
N VAL A 234 -0.17 25.53 -0.37
CA VAL A 234 -0.04 24.06 -0.44
C VAL A 234 1.44 23.69 -0.51
N VAL A 235 2.20 24.38 -1.34
CA VAL A 235 3.64 24.16 -1.50
C VAL A 235 4.39 24.37 -0.17
N ARG A 236 4.03 25.39 0.61
CA ARG A 236 4.60 25.67 1.94
C ARG A 236 4.13 24.74 3.06
N ALA A 237 2.96 24.11 2.91
CA ALA A 237 2.46 23.15 3.88
C ALA A 237 3.26 21.84 3.81
N VAL A 238 3.71 21.47 2.60
CA VAL A 238 4.59 20.31 2.39
C VAL A 238 5.96 20.55 3.02
N ASP A 239 6.55 21.74 2.87
CA ASP A 239 7.87 22.07 3.43
C ASP A 239 7.93 22.04 4.97
N ARG A 240 6.82 22.33 5.66
CA ARG A 240 6.78 22.37 7.14
C ARG A 240 6.81 21.00 7.81
N LEU A 241 6.68 19.92 7.03
CA LEU A 241 6.71 18.56 7.53
C LEU A 241 8.11 17.91 7.41
N ASP A 242 9.04 18.56 6.71
CA ASP A 242 10.45 18.13 6.59
C ASP A 242 11.28 18.49 7.83
N ASP A 243 10.77 19.38 8.70
CA ASP A 243 11.44 19.87 9.93
C ASP A 243 11.10 19.05 11.21
N VAL A 244 10.37 17.92 11.10
CA VAL A 244 9.91 17.08 12.24
C VAL A 244 10.34 15.62 12.13
#